data_AF-A0A1H0IWT6-F1
#
_entry.id   AF-A0A1H0IWT6-F1
#
_cell.length_a   1.000
_cell.length_b   1.000
_cell.length_c   1.000
_cell.angle_alpha   90.00
_cell.angle_beta   90.00
_cell.angle_gamma   90.00
#
_symmetry.space_group_name_H-M   'P 1'
#
loop_
_entity.id
_entity.type
_entity.pdbx_description
1 polymer ?
#
loop_
_entity_poly.entity_id
_entity_poly.type
_entity_poly.pdbx_seq_one_letter_code
_entity_poly.pdbx_strand_id
1 'polypeptide(L)'
;MTAIQMNAELLRNMSIIAEDENLLKRAAKYLRKLVAEKQADPTLMTKEEFFARVDKAEKEIAEGKGITFTNKDDMNAWLDSL
;
A
#
# COMPACT_ATOMS: atom_id res chain seq x y z
N MET A 1 25.59 15.41 -11.39
CA MET A 1 25.15 16.01 -10.12
C MET A 1 25.23 14.96 -9.04
N THR A 2 25.87 15.23 -7.90
CA THR A 2 25.98 14.26 -6.79
C THR A 2 24.77 14.34 -5.87
N ALA A 3 24.56 13.32 -5.03
CA ALA A 3 23.48 13.33 -4.04
C ALA A 3 23.57 14.53 -3.08
N ILE A 4 24.78 14.95 -2.72
CA ILE A 4 25.02 16.12 -1.87
C ILE A 4 24.59 17.41 -2.58
N GLN A 5 24.91 17.55 -3.87
CA GLN A 5 24.50 18.70 -4.67
C GLN A 5 22.97 18.77 -4.82
N MET A 6 22.32 17.64 -5.08
CA MET A 6 20.85 17.55 -5.14
C MET A 6 20.19 17.90 -3.79
N ASN A 7 20.75 17.43 -2.67
CA ASN A 7 20.21 17.74 -1.35
C ASN A 7 20.30 19.23 -1.03
N ALA A 8 21.43 19.87 -1.36
CA ALA A 8 21.61 21.31 -1.19
C ALA A 8 20.63 22.10 -2.06
N GLU A 9 20.43 21.67 -3.30
CA GLU A 9 19.47 22.31 -4.22
C GLU A 9 18.03 22.15 -3.73
N LEU A 10 17.64 20.98 -3.23
CA LEU A 10 16.31 20.74 -2.67
C LEU A 10 16.03 21.66 -1.48
N LEU A 11 16.98 21.77 -0.53
CA LEU A 11 16.83 22.65 0.64
C LEU A 11 16.71 24.13 0.22
N ARG A 12 17.52 24.56 -0.76
CA ARG A 12 17.44 25.92 -1.31
C ARG A 12 16.10 26.19 -2.00
N ASN A 13 15.59 25.26 -2.79
CA ASN A 13 14.30 25.44 -3.47
C ASN A 13 13.15 25.46 -2.47
N MET A 14 13.23 24.66 -1.40
CA MET A 14 12.26 24.70 -0.30
C MET A 14 12.26 26.04 0.43
N SER A 15 13.43 26.66 0.67
CA SER A 15 13.47 27.98 1.30
C SER A 15 12.84 29.07 0.43
N ILE A 16 13.01 28.99 -0.89
CA ILE A 16 12.36 29.92 -1.85
C ILE A 16 10.84 29.75 -1.83
N ILE A 17 10.37 28.50 -1.81
CA ILE A 17 8.93 28.17 -1.83
C ILE A 17 8.25 28.50 -0.49
N ALA A 18 8.98 28.51 0.63
CA ALA A 18 8.41 28.68 1.97
C ALA A 18 7.68 30.02 2.19
N GLU A 19 7.97 31.03 1.38
CA GLU A 19 7.30 32.33 1.43
C GLU A 19 5.87 32.30 0.84
N ASP A 20 5.54 31.30 0.02
CA ASP A 20 4.21 31.08 -0.55
C ASP A 20 3.57 29.83 0.07
N GLU A 21 2.55 30.04 0.90
CA GLU A 21 1.84 28.97 1.61
C GLU A 21 1.21 27.93 0.67
N ASN A 22 0.70 28.34 -0.49
CA ASN A 22 0.06 27.42 -1.44
C ASN A 22 1.10 26.53 -2.13
N LEU A 23 2.24 27.11 -2.53
CA LEU A 23 3.35 26.35 -3.11
C LEU A 23 3.97 25.42 -2.06
N LEU A 24 4.14 25.88 -0.82
CA LEU A 24 4.66 25.06 0.28
C LEU A 24 3.75 23.87 0.61
N LYS A 25 2.42 24.08 0.67
CA LYS A 25 1.44 23.00 0.86
C LYS A 25 1.54 21.94 -0.24
N ARG A 26 1.70 22.36 -1.49
CA ARG A 26 1.88 21.44 -2.63
C ARG A 26 3.17 20.65 -2.50
N ALA A 27 4.29 21.31 -2.24
CA ALA A 27 5.59 20.66 -2.06
C ALA A 27 5.56 19.64 -0.91
N ALA A 28 4.98 20.01 0.24
CA ALA A 28 4.82 19.13 1.39
C ALA A 28 3.95 17.90 1.06
N LYS A 29 2.88 18.06 0.28
CA LYS A 29 2.03 16.94 -0.16
C LYS A 29 2.82 15.94 -1.01
N TYR A 30 3.62 16.41 -1.97
CA TYR A 30 4.44 15.53 -2.81
C TYR A 30 5.52 14.81 -2.01
N LEU A 31 6.22 15.51 -1.12
CA LEU A 31 7.24 14.90 -0.25
C LEU A 31 6.64 13.82 0.65
N ARG A 32 5.47 14.07 1.27
CA ARG A 32 4.76 13.06 2.05
C ARG A 32 4.40 11.82 1.22
N LYS A 33 3.99 12.00 -0.04
CA LYS A 33 3.70 10.89 -0.95
C LYS A 33 4.95 10.04 -1.21
N LEU A 34 6.09 10.67 -1.51
CA LEU A 34 7.35 9.94 -1.75
C LEU A 34 7.85 9.20 -0.49
N VAL A 35 7.69 9.81 0.69
CA VAL A 35 8.00 9.15 1.97
C VAL A 35 7.08 7.94 2.18
N ALA A 36 5.77 8.09 1.93
CA ALA A 36 4.82 7.00 2.02
C ALA A 36 5.13 5.87 1.03
N GLU A 37 5.55 6.19 -0.20
CA GLU A 37 5.99 5.18 -1.20
C GLU A 37 7.25 4.44 -0.73
N LYS A 38 8.23 5.14 -0.15
CA LYS A 38 9.43 4.51 0.41
C LYS A 38 9.14 3.67 1.65
N GLN A 39 8.14 4.05 2.43
CA GLN A 39 7.68 3.33 3.63
C GLN A 39 6.60 2.30 3.32
N ALA A 40 6.12 2.22 2.08
CA ALA A 40 5.09 1.28 1.69
C ALA A 40 5.65 -0.13 1.87
N ASP A 41 5.03 -0.90 2.76
CA ASP A 41 5.34 -2.30 2.93
C ASP A 41 4.75 -3.06 1.74
N PRO A 42 5.58 -3.71 0.89
CA PRO A 42 5.10 -4.43 -0.29
C PRO A 42 4.22 -5.65 0.06
N THR A 43 4.16 -6.05 1.33
CA THR A 43 3.25 -7.10 1.81
C THR A 43 1.83 -6.58 2.06
N LEU A 44 1.62 -5.26 2.13
CA LEU A 44 0.31 -4.66 2.31
C LEU A 44 -0.39 -4.51 0.96
N MET A 45 -1.63 -4.98 0.90
CA MET A 45 -2.54 -4.69 -0.19
C MET A 45 -3.33 -3.41 0.10
N THR A 46 -3.75 -2.73 -0.96
CA THR A 46 -4.67 -1.59 -0.86
C THR A 46 -6.05 -2.04 -0.38
N LYS A 47 -6.87 -1.10 0.09
CA LYS A 47 -8.25 -1.37 0.49
C LYS A 47 -9.06 -1.92 -0.68
N GLU A 48 -8.86 -1.37 -1.87
CA GLU A 48 -9.52 -1.76 -3.10
C GLU A 48 -9.16 -3.19 -3.51
N GLU A 49 -7.88 -3.56 -3.42
CA GLU A 49 -7.44 -4.94 -3.66
C GLU A 49 -8.01 -5.93 -2.65
N PHE A 50 -8.13 -5.53 -1.38
CA PHE A 50 -8.77 -6.34 -0.36
C PHE A 50 -10.22 -6.67 -0.71
N PHE A 51 -11.04 -5.65 -1.02
CA PHE A 51 -12.44 -5.88 -1.37
C PHE A 51 -12.60 -6.65 -2.68
N ALA A 52 -11.73 -6.41 -3.68
CA ALA A 52 -11.72 -7.21 -4.90
C ALA A 52 -11.44 -8.70 -4.63
N ARG A 53 -10.57 -9.02 -3.67
CA ARG A 53 -10.34 -10.41 -3.24
C ARG A 53 -11.54 -11.02 -2.54
N VAL A 54 -12.22 -10.25 -1.67
CA VAL A 54 -13.46 -10.70 -0.99
C VAL A 54 -14.54 -10.99 -2.01
N ASP A 55 -14.83 -10.06 -2.93
CA ASP A 55 -15.85 -10.23 -3.97
C ASP A 55 -15.56 -11.45 -4.85
N LYS A 56 -14.28 -11.71 -5.14
CA LYS A 56 -13.86 -12.89 -5.89
C LYS A 56 -14.14 -14.17 -5.10
N ALA A 57 -13.76 -14.21 -3.82
CA ALA A 57 -13.99 -15.38 -2.96
C ALA A 57 -15.49 -15.69 -2.82
N GLU A 58 -16.34 -14.67 -2.67
CA GLU A 58 -17.80 -14.85 -2.61
C GLU A 58 -18.36 -15.47 -3.90
N LYS A 59 -17.88 -15.04 -5.06
CA LYS A 59 -18.26 -15.63 -6.35
C LYS A 59 -17.80 -17.08 -6.47
N GLU A 60 -16.57 -17.39 -6.08
CA GLU A 60 -16.04 -18.76 -6.10
C GLU A 60 -16.84 -19.69 -5.18
N ILE A 61 -17.26 -19.21 -4.01
CA ILE A 61 -18.15 -19.93 -3.10
C ILE A 61 -19.52 -20.18 -3.76
N ALA A 62 -20.12 -19.15 -4.38
CA ALA A 62 -21.39 -19.28 -5.08
C ALA A 62 -21.32 -20.26 -6.28
N GLU A 63 -20.16 -20.37 -6.92
CA GLU A 63 -19.86 -21.35 -7.97
C GLU A 63 -19.53 -22.76 -7.44
N GLY A 64 -19.59 -22.97 -6.12
CA GLY A 64 -19.31 -24.27 -5.49
C GLY A 64 -17.82 -24.64 -5.42
N LYS A 65 -16.91 -23.67 -5.64
CA LYS A 65 -15.45 -23.85 -5.52
C LYS A 65 -14.93 -23.62 -4.10
N GLY A 66 -15.79 -23.14 -3.21
CA GLY A 66 -15.48 -23.00 -1.79
C GLY A 66 -15.40 -24.35 -1.08
N ILE A 67 -14.56 -24.42 -0.05
CA ILE A 67 -14.48 -25.57 0.85
C ILE A 67 -15.00 -25.12 2.21
N THR A 68 -15.95 -25.88 2.77
CA THR A 68 -16.55 -25.62 4.07
C THR A 68 -16.20 -26.75 5.03
N PHE A 69 -15.74 -26.40 6.22
CA PHE A 69 -15.47 -27.35 7.29
C PHE A 69 -16.46 -27.14 8.43
N THR A 70 -16.93 -28.23 9.01
CA THR A 70 -17.85 -28.20 10.17
C THR A 70 -17.13 -28.49 11.48
N ASN A 71 -15.87 -28.91 11.42
CA ASN A 71 -15.02 -29.14 12.58
C ASN A 71 -13.55 -28.80 12.26
N LYS A 72 -12.77 -28.64 13.32
CA LYS A 72 -11.37 -28.23 13.24
C LYS A 72 -10.46 -29.33 12.68
N ASP A 73 -10.75 -30.60 12.95
CA ASP A 73 -9.86 -31.70 12.61
C ASP A 73 -9.83 -31.91 11.08
N ASP A 74 -10.99 -31.86 10.43
CA ASP A 74 -11.10 -31.92 8.97
C ASP A 74 -10.42 -30.73 8.28
N MET A 75 -10.56 -29.53 8.86
CA MET A 75 -9.88 -28.33 8.35
C MET A 75 -8.36 -28.47 8.43
N ASN A 76 -7.84 -28.96 9.56
CA ASN A 76 -6.40 -29.14 9.73
C ASN A 76 -5.85 -30.22 8.79
N ALA A 77 -6.54 -31.35 8.66
CA ALA A 77 -6.13 -32.40 7.73
C ALA A 77 -6.09 -31.91 6.28
N TRP A 78 -7.03 -31.04 5.89
CA TRP A 78 -6.99 -30.40 4.58
C TRP A 78 -5.81 -29.43 4.44
N LEU A 79 -5.57 -28.57 5.44
CA LEU A 79 -4.44 -27.63 5.45
C LEU A 79 -3.09 -28.34 5.36
N ASP A 80 -2.94 -29.48 6.04
CA ASP A 80 -1.73 -30.31 6.01
C ASP A 80 -1.52 -31.01 4.65
N SER A 81 -2.56 -31.05 3.81
CA SER A 81 -2.52 -31.65 2.47
C SER A 81 -2.24 -30.66 1.33
N LEU A 82 -2.19 -29.36 1.62
CA LEU A 82 -1.88 -28.28 0.66
C LEU A 82 -0.38 -28.19 0.33
#